data_AF-A0A8J7D6G5-F1
#
_entry.id   AF-A0A8J7D6G5-F1
#
_cell.length_a   1.000
_cell.length_b   1.000
_cell.length_c   1.000
_cell.angle_alpha   90.00
_cell.angle_beta   90.00
_cell.angle_gamma   90.00
#
_symmetry.space_group_name_H-M   'P 1'
#
loop_
_entity.id
_entity.type
_entity.pdbx_description
1 polymer ?
#
loop_
_entity_poly.entity_id
_entity_poly.type
_entity_poly.pdbx_seq_one_letter_code
_entity_poly.pdbx_strand_id
1 'polypeptide(L)'
;MRKIFFTVLILLTACVFGCGQKKSATDVNEIPTEVATGTVAEKKSDAPPIEQPAPVAVEGVDYVVAADDLSNLQLTDPTIPVYDKHNLWERQEAGLPVVLPMLEPYDAASTVYLTFDDGPDDKITPQILDILKAEGVKATFYVCGNMVDTYPDVLKRIFNEGHAIGNHSYNHRYNELYASPWSFMEQIIQTDNAIRNVIGVRPFIIRAPGGASGMFSANYWAMVDDCGYVEHDWNALTEDATPSKPNASTQVNNVLRNLGEHPPRSVIILMHSMGDKTETVKALPELIHFLRDWGYQFGVVTPMTPQPW
;
A
#
# COMPACT_ATOMS: atom_id res chain seq x y z
N MET A 1 39.16 -44.31 -9.13
CA MET A 1 40.37 -43.49 -8.94
C MET A 1 40.28 -42.78 -7.59
N ARG A 2 41.33 -42.96 -6.76
CA ARG A 2 41.78 -42.21 -5.57
C ARG A 2 40.76 -41.72 -4.51
N LYS A 3 40.71 -42.48 -3.40
CA LYS A 3 40.80 -41.94 -2.03
C LYS A 3 42.27 -41.54 -1.74
N ILE A 4 42.52 -40.65 -0.78
CA ILE A 4 43.60 -40.74 0.25
C ILE A 4 43.53 -39.53 1.22
N PHE A 5 43.65 -39.85 2.51
CA PHE A 5 43.84 -39.00 3.70
C PHE A 5 45.19 -38.27 3.72
N PHE A 6 45.32 -37.14 4.43
CA PHE A 6 46.03 -37.00 5.72
C PHE A 6 46.30 -35.53 6.11
N THR A 7 46.08 -35.26 7.39
CA THR A 7 46.53 -34.13 8.22
C THR A 7 48.05 -33.94 8.17
N VAL A 8 48.55 -32.70 8.10
CA VAL A 8 49.86 -32.30 8.69
C VAL A 8 49.86 -30.82 9.09
N LEU A 9 50.22 -30.59 10.35
CA LEU A 9 50.61 -29.34 11.01
C LEU A 9 52.09 -29.02 10.71
N ILE A 10 52.45 -27.81 10.25
CA ILE A 10 53.85 -27.30 10.30
C ILE A 10 53.85 -25.80 10.62
N LEU A 11 54.45 -25.48 11.78
CA LEU A 11 55.04 -24.17 12.12
C LEU A 11 56.26 -23.91 11.22
N LEU A 12 56.46 -22.68 10.75
CA LEU A 12 57.80 -22.12 10.58
C LEU A 12 57.82 -20.58 10.54
N THR A 13 58.98 -20.07 10.91
CA THR A 13 59.23 -18.84 11.67
C THR A 13 59.92 -17.76 10.81
N ALA A 14 59.55 -16.49 11.05
CA ALA A 14 60.30 -15.21 11.03
C ALA A 14 61.47 -14.90 10.07
N CYS A 15 61.45 -13.66 9.54
CA CYS A 15 62.57 -12.68 9.35
C CYS A 15 61.96 -11.37 8.77
N VAL A 16 61.70 -10.26 9.51
CA VAL A 16 62.51 -9.21 10.18
C VAL A 16 63.13 -8.13 9.25
N PHE A 17 62.92 -6.86 9.66
CA PHE A 17 63.44 -5.53 9.27
C PHE A 17 62.60 -4.72 8.24
N GLY A 18 62.14 -3.48 8.51
CA GLY A 18 62.34 -2.61 9.67
C GLY A 18 61.64 -1.24 9.54
N CYS A 19 61.56 -0.55 10.69
CA CYS A 19 61.42 0.90 10.94
C CYS A 19 60.22 1.71 10.38
N GLY A 20 59.41 2.27 11.30
CA GLY A 20 58.67 3.50 11.00
C GLY A 20 57.46 3.87 11.88
N GLN A 21 57.69 4.19 13.16
CA GLN A 21 56.87 5.08 14.02
C GLN A 21 55.48 4.63 14.57
N LYS A 22 55.49 4.35 15.90
CA LYS A 22 54.62 4.83 17.00
C LYS A 22 53.23 5.39 16.61
N LYS A 23 52.10 4.93 17.18
CA LYS A 23 51.76 4.98 18.62
C LYS A 23 50.70 3.94 19.03
N SER A 24 50.83 3.58 20.30
CA SER A 24 50.01 2.69 21.13
C SER A 24 48.60 3.20 21.41
N ALA A 25 47.74 2.22 21.69
CA ALA A 25 46.37 2.28 22.19
C ALA A 25 46.15 3.17 23.42
N THR A 26 45.00 3.84 23.44
CA THR A 26 43.96 3.89 24.50
C THR A 26 42.89 4.87 24.01
N ASP A 27 41.69 4.38 23.71
CA ASP A 27 40.39 5.06 23.97
C ASP A 27 39.27 4.27 23.29
N VAL A 28 38.66 3.39 24.08
CA VAL A 28 37.26 2.99 23.88
C VAL A 28 36.43 4.18 24.34
N ASN A 29 36.02 5.03 23.40
CA ASN A 29 35.10 6.11 23.71
C ASN A 29 33.69 5.54 23.83
N GLU A 30 33.16 5.71 25.04
CA GLU A 30 31.78 5.57 25.45
C GLU A 30 30.84 6.29 24.46
N ILE A 31 29.74 5.62 24.13
CA ILE A 31 28.61 6.21 23.40
C ILE A 31 27.99 7.24 24.35
N PRO A 32 27.87 8.53 23.97
CA PRO A 32 27.27 9.52 24.84
C PRO A 32 25.79 9.21 25.09
N THR A 33 25.45 8.84 26.32
CA THR A 33 24.09 8.83 26.83
C THR A 33 23.67 10.26 27.16
N GLU A 34 23.25 11.00 26.14
CA GLU A 34 22.40 12.19 26.31
C GLU A 34 21.25 12.10 25.31
N VAL A 35 20.14 11.51 25.77
CA VAL A 35 18.83 11.77 25.18
C VAL A 35 18.53 13.24 25.50
N ALA A 36 18.69 14.10 24.50
CA ALA A 36 18.23 15.47 24.60
C ALA A 36 16.72 15.43 24.88
N THR A 37 16.34 15.75 26.11
CA THR A 37 14.96 16.06 26.50
C THR A 37 14.57 17.40 25.88
N GLY A 38 14.39 17.41 24.57
CA GLY A 38 13.70 18.48 23.87
C GLY A 38 12.20 18.26 24.06
N THR A 39 11.59 19.00 24.99
CA THR A 39 10.14 19.11 25.09
C THR A 39 9.60 19.62 23.75
N VAL A 40 9.03 18.74 22.94
CA VAL A 40 8.15 19.14 21.85
C VAL A 40 6.92 19.72 22.53
N ALA A 41 6.75 21.04 22.42
CA ALA A 41 5.54 21.68 22.90
C ALA A 41 4.35 21.12 22.09
N GLU A 42 3.48 20.37 22.76
CA GLU A 42 2.16 20.02 22.25
C GLU A 42 1.45 21.29 21.85
N LYS A 43 1.29 21.52 20.54
CA LYS A 43 0.27 22.43 20.07
C LYS A 43 -1.05 21.65 20.12
N LYS A 44 -1.70 21.66 21.29
CA LYS A 44 -3.09 21.19 21.41
C LYS A 44 -3.93 21.97 20.40
N SER A 45 -4.51 21.24 19.45
CA SER A 45 -5.54 21.77 18.57
C SER A 45 -6.74 22.12 19.44
N ASP A 46 -7.08 23.40 19.55
CA ASP A 46 -8.31 23.89 20.18
C ASP A 46 -9.54 23.65 19.28
N ALA A 47 -9.44 22.78 18.27
CA ALA A 47 -10.59 22.40 17.47
C ALA A 47 -11.54 21.58 18.35
N PRO A 48 -12.85 21.91 18.36
CA PRO A 48 -13.84 21.07 19.05
C PRO A 48 -13.74 19.63 18.51
N PRO A 49 -14.03 18.60 19.34
CA PRO A 49 -14.09 17.23 18.86
C PRO A 49 -15.00 17.19 17.64
N ILE A 50 -14.44 16.84 16.48
CA ILE A 50 -15.27 16.56 15.31
C ILE A 50 -16.08 15.34 15.72
N GLU A 51 -17.39 15.53 15.91
CA GLU A 51 -18.32 14.44 16.14
C GLU A 51 -18.22 13.52 14.92
N GLN A 52 -17.50 12.41 15.08
CA GLN A 52 -17.26 11.49 13.99
C GLN A 52 -18.60 10.88 13.61
N PRO A 53 -18.97 10.92 12.32
CA PRO A 53 -20.16 10.23 11.89
C PRO A 53 -20.01 8.76 12.27
N ALA A 54 -21.02 8.21 12.94
CA ALA A 54 -21.10 6.79 13.16
C ALA A 54 -20.90 6.07 11.81
N PRO A 55 -20.21 4.91 11.77
CA PRO A 55 -20.09 4.12 10.56
C PRO A 55 -21.47 4.00 9.93
N VAL A 56 -21.63 4.55 8.73
CA VAL A 56 -22.89 4.41 8.02
C VAL A 56 -22.89 2.96 7.56
N ALA A 57 -23.56 2.10 8.33
CA ALA A 57 -23.88 0.76 7.87
C ALA A 57 -24.76 0.92 6.63
N VAL A 58 -24.18 0.77 5.45
CA VAL A 58 -24.90 0.82 4.18
C VAL A 58 -25.43 -0.58 3.96
N GLU A 59 -26.74 -0.75 4.11
CA GLU A 59 -27.40 -2.04 3.86
C GLU A 59 -27.01 -2.57 2.47
N GLY A 60 -26.47 -3.80 2.41
CA GLY A 60 -26.13 -4.48 1.16
C GLY A 60 -24.70 -4.29 0.65
N VAL A 61 -23.79 -3.69 1.43
CA VAL A 61 -22.35 -3.66 1.13
C VAL A 61 -21.64 -4.69 2.02
N ASP A 62 -21.07 -5.73 1.41
CA ASP A 62 -20.29 -6.72 2.15
C ASP A 62 -18.86 -6.21 2.36
N TYR A 63 -18.54 -5.82 3.60
CA TYR A 63 -17.19 -5.49 4.06
C TYR A 63 -16.97 -6.01 5.48
N VAL A 64 -15.71 -6.19 5.87
CA VAL A 64 -15.34 -6.60 7.22
C VAL A 64 -14.74 -5.44 7.98
N VAL A 65 -15.25 -5.18 9.18
CA VAL A 65 -14.61 -4.30 10.16
C VAL A 65 -13.77 -5.17 11.10
N ALA A 66 -12.50 -4.80 11.26
CA ALA A 66 -11.59 -5.48 12.16
C ALA A 66 -12.13 -5.49 13.60
N ALA A 67 -12.02 -6.65 14.24
CA ALA A 67 -12.16 -6.77 15.68
C ALA A 67 -11.07 -5.95 16.38
N ASP A 68 -11.31 -5.59 17.63
CA ASP A 68 -10.35 -4.81 18.42
C ASP A 68 -8.99 -5.55 18.53
N ASP A 69 -9.03 -6.88 18.60
CA ASP A 69 -7.85 -7.77 18.65
C ASP A 69 -7.33 -8.25 17.27
N LEU A 70 -7.92 -7.77 16.18
CA LEU A 70 -7.59 -8.15 14.79
C LEU A 70 -7.82 -9.64 14.43
N SER A 71 -8.50 -10.41 15.28
CA SER A 71 -8.65 -11.86 15.11
C SER A 71 -9.50 -12.30 13.91
N ASN A 72 -10.34 -11.41 13.38
CA ASN A 72 -11.25 -11.69 12.25
C ASN A 72 -10.68 -11.24 10.89
N LEU A 73 -9.39 -10.92 10.79
CA LEU A 73 -8.80 -10.41 9.56
C LEU A 73 -8.46 -11.49 8.52
N GLN A 74 -8.38 -12.77 8.91
CA GLN A 74 -8.13 -13.86 7.96
C GLN A 74 -9.43 -14.23 7.23
N LEU A 75 -9.58 -13.71 6.01
CA LEU A 75 -10.65 -14.00 5.07
C LEU A 75 -10.19 -14.96 3.98
N THR A 76 -11.16 -15.58 3.31
CA THR A 76 -10.95 -16.46 2.15
C THR A 76 -11.59 -15.93 0.87
N ASP A 77 -12.44 -14.91 0.98
CA ASP A 77 -13.13 -14.30 -0.15
C ASP A 77 -12.37 -13.03 -0.58
N PRO A 78 -11.71 -13.04 -1.75
CA PRO A 78 -10.92 -11.90 -2.22
C PRO A 78 -11.77 -10.73 -2.72
N THR A 79 -13.11 -10.81 -2.64
CA THR A 79 -14.03 -9.75 -3.07
C THR A 79 -14.45 -8.84 -1.93
N ILE A 80 -14.11 -9.16 -0.68
CA ILE A 80 -14.57 -8.48 0.52
C ILE A 80 -13.50 -7.49 1.04
N PRO A 81 -13.77 -6.17 1.00
CA PRO A 81 -12.88 -5.18 1.60
C PRO A 81 -12.79 -5.33 3.11
N VAL A 82 -11.65 -4.91 3.67
CA VAL A 82 -11.35 -4.95 5.09
C VAL A 82 -10.97 -3.57 5.59
N TYR A 83 -11.57 -3.15 6.69
CA TYR A 83 -11.37 -1.83 7.27
C TYR A 83 -11.22 -1.87 8.78
N ASP A 84 -10.67 -0.78 9.33
CA ASP A 84 -10.57 -0.54 10.76
C ASP A 84 -11.58 0.54 11.15
N LYS A 85 -12.30 0.33 12.26
CA LYS A 85 -13.14 1.38 12.85
C LYS A 85 -12.33 2.40 13.65
N HIS A 86 -11.14 2.00 14.10
CA HIS A 86 -10.22 2.83 14.88
C HIS A 86 -9.18 3.46 13.95
N ASN A 87 -8.78 4.70 14.23
CA ASN A 87 -7.52 5.19 13.70
C ASN A 87 -6.34 4.61 14.50
N LEU A 88 -5.12 4.83 14.00
CA LEU A 88 -3.91 4.27 14.61
C LEU A 88 -3.70 4.76 16.05
N TRP A 89 -4.03 6.02 16.36
CA TRP A 89 -3.80 6.61 17.69
C TRP A 89 -4.82 6.10 18.70
N GLU A 90 -6.08 5.96 18.29
CA GLU A 90 -7.14 5.37 19.11
C GLU A 90 -6.78 3.93 19.52
N ARG A 91 -6.18 3.15 18.61
CA ARG A 91 -5.65 1.81 18.97
C ARG A 91 -4.55 1.89 20.02
N GLN A 92 -3.56 2.77 19.82
CA GLN A 92 -2.44 2.94 20.76
C GLN A 92 -2.92 3.37 22.15
N GLU A 93 -3.79 4.38 22.21
CA GLU A 93 -4.35 4.91 23.48
C GLU A 93 -5.19 3.86 24.22
N ALA A 94 -5.93 3.03 23.48
CA ALA A 94 -6.72 1.93 24.04
C ALA A 94 -5.90 0.67 24.37
N GLY A 95 -4.59 0.66 24.07
CA GLY A 95 -3.74 -0.52 24.25
C GLY A 95 -4.10 -1.69 23.32
N LEU A 96 -4.73 -1.42 22.18
CA LEU A 96 -5.09 -2.41 21.17
C LEU A 96 -3.89 -2.71 20.26
N PRO A 97 -3.83 -3.90 19.63
CA PRO A 97 -2.81 -4.22 18.65
C PRO A 97 -2.81 -3.23 17.50
N VAL A 98 -1.63 -2.69 17.20
CA VAL A 98 -1.40 -1.86 16.01
C VAL A 98 -0.72 -2.62 14.89
N VAL A 99 0.12 -3.61 15.22
CA VAL A 99 0.77 -4.46 14.22
C VAL A 99 -0.21 -5.53 13.78
N LEU A 100 -0.31 -5.76 12.47
CA LEU A 100 -1.15 -6.81 11.92
C LEU A 100 -0.63 -8.19 12.34
N PRO A 101 -1.52 -9.16 12.61
CA PRO A 101 -1.11 -10.54 12.79
C PRO A 101 -0.50 -11.07 11.48
N MET A 102 0.17 -12.23 11.56
CA MET A 102 0.52 -12.97 10.33
C MET A 102 -0.78 -13.37 9.62
N LEU A 103 -0.92 -12.92 8.38
CA LEU A 103 -2.05 -13.24 7.50
C LEU A 103 -1.55 -14.11 6.37
N GLU A 104 -2.23 -15.23 6.15
CA GLU A 104 -1.96 -16.11 5.02
C GLU A 104 -2.52 -15.48 3.74
N PRO A 105 -1.73 -15.36 2.67
CA PRO A 105 -2.23 -14.88 1.40
C PRO A 105 -3.33 -15.77 0.82
N TYR A 106 -4.22 -15.21 0.00
CA TYR A 106 -5.24 -16.01 -0.67
C TYR A 106 -4.64 -17.18 -1.47
N ASP A 107 -5.18 -18.38 -1.28
CA ASP A 107 -4.75 -19.59 -1.98
C ASP A 107 -5.63 -19.91 -3.21
N ALA A 108 -5.01 -20.54 -4.20
CA ALA A 108 -5.64 -21.41 -5.21
C ALA A 108 -6.66 -20.86 -6.23
N ALA A 109 -6.95 -19.56 -6.36
CA ALA A 109 -7.69 -19.00 -7.51
C ALA A 109 -6.82 -18.06 -8.35
N SER A 110 -7.05 -18.02 -9.68
CA SER A 110 -6.47 -16.97 -10.53
C SER A 110 -7.30 -15.70 -10.36
N THR A 111 -6.75 -14.69 -9.70
CA THR A 111 -7.45 -13.45 -9.34
C THR A 111 -6.71 -12.24 -9.89
N VAL A 112 -7.48 -11.33 -10.48
CA VAL A 112 -7.01 -10.01 -10.90
C VAL A 112 -7.63 -8.92 -10.04
N TYR A 113 -6.81 -7.95 -9.67
CA TYR A 113 -7.15 -6.78 -8.88
C TYR A 113 -6.99 -5.56 -9.76
N LEU A 114 -8.12 -4.99 -10.18
CA LEU A 114 -8.14 -3.69 -10.85
C LEU A 114 -7.90 -2.63 -9.79
N THR A 115 -6.83 -1.85 -9.93
CA THR A 115 -6.47 -0.81 -8.96
C THR A 115 -6.34 0.55 -9.63
N PHE A 116 -6.82 1.58 -8.96
CA PHE A 116 -6.84 2.94 -9.48
C PHE A 116 -6.27 3.92 -8.47
N ASP A 117 -5.26 4.68 -8.88
CA ASP A 117 -4.57 5.63 -8.02
C ASP A 117 -5.07 7.08 -8.24
N ASP A 118 -4.57 7.97 -7.38
CA ASP A 118 -4.69 9.43 -7.33
C ASP A 118 -6.07 10.04 -7.04
N GLY A 119 -7.15 9.31 -7.33
CA GLY A 119 -8.52 9.79 -7.15
C GLY A 119 -8.96 10.02 -5.69
N PRO A 120 -10.25 10.30 -5.45
CA PRO A 120 -11.33 10.42 -6.44
C PRO A 120 -11.39 11.81 -7.11
N ASP A 121 -12.05 11.91 -8.26
CA ASP A 121 -12.50 13.18 -8.85
C ASP A 121 -14.00 13.16 -9.20
N ASP A 122 -14.55 14.26 -9.71
CA ASP A 122 -15.97 14.37 -10.09
C ASP A 122 -16.28 13.93 -11.53
N LYS A 123 -15.28 13.43 -12.27
CA LYS A 123 -15.43 13.18 -13.72
C LYS A 123 -15.00 11.79 -14.14
N ILE A 124 -13.75 11.42 -13.94
CA ILE A 124 -13.20 10.14 -14.37
C ILE A 124 -13.62 9.04 -13.40
N THR A 125 -13.50 9.26 -12.08
CA THR A 125 -13.84 8.25 -11.07
C THR A 125 -15.29 7.77 -11.22
N PRO A 126 -16.32 8.65 -11.38
CA PRO A 126 -17.70 8.21 -11.59
C PRO A 126 -17.92 7.37 -12.86
N GLN A 127 -17.21 7.68 -13.96
CA GLN A 127 -17.30 6.91 -15.20
C GLN A 127 -16.70 5.51 -15.05
N ILE A 128 -15.60 5.38 -14.31
CA ILE A 128 -15.02 4.07 -13.96
C ILE A 128 -16.00 3.27 -13.13
N LEU A 129 -16.60 3.87 -12.09
CA LEU A 129 -17.61 3.22 -11.24
C LEU A 129 -18.82 2.74 -12.06
N ASP A 130 -19.31 3.54 -13.01
CA ASP A 130 -20.41 3.15 -13.90
C ASP A 130 -20.07 1.88 -14.73
N ILE A 131 -18.84 1.79 -15.25
CA ILE A 131 -18.36 0.62 -16.00
C ILE A 131 -18.23 -0.59 -15.08
N LEU A 132 -17.58 -0.44 -13.93
CA LEU A 132 -17.40 -1.53 -12.96
C LEU A 132 -18.74 -2.12 -12.52
N LYS A 133 -19.73 -1.25 -12.27
CA LYS A 133 -21.11 -1.65 -11.96
C LYS A 133 -21.78 -2.39 -13.11
N ALA A 134 -21.63 -1.90 -14.35
CA ALA A 134 -22.19 -2.57 -15.53
C ALA A 134 -21.56 -3.94 -15.78
N GLU A 135 -20.27 -4.10 -15.47
CA GLU A 135 -19.51 -5.34 -15.60
C GLU A 135 -19.66 -6.30 -14.40
N GLY A 136 -20.29 -5.85 -13.30
CA GLY A 136 -20.43 -6.64 -12.08
C GLY A 136 -19.09 -6.94 -11.40
N VAL A 137 -18.12 -6.02 -11.50
CA VAL A 137 -16.74 -6.20 -11.02
C VAL A 137 -16.45 -5.24 -9.87
N LYS A 138 -15.76 -5.74 -8.82
CA LYS A 138 -15.20 -4.90 -7.76
C LYS A 138 -13.74 -4.55 -8.08
N ALA A 139 -13.25 -3.48 -7.48
CA ALA A 139 -11.94 -2.89 -7.75
C ALA A 139 -11.41 -2.24 -6.48
N THR A 140 -10.16 -1.75 -6.51
CA THR A 140 -9.53 -1.01 -5.42
C THR A 140 -9.18 0.40 -5.86
N PHE A 141 -9.49 1.38 -5.03
CA PHE A 141 -9.13 2.78 -5.27
C PHE A 141 -8.15 3.25 -4.19
N TYR A 142 -6.90 3.54 -4.57
CA TYR A 142 -5.93 4.17 -3.68
C TYR A 142 -6.12 5.69 -3.79
N VAL A 143 -6.71 6.28 -2.75
CA VAL A 143 -7.18 7.67 -2.79
C VAL A 143 -6.21 8.62 -2.10
N CYS A 144 -6.11 9.84 -2.63
CA CYS A 144 -5.41 10.94 -1.96
C CYS A 144 -6.33 11.68 -1.00
N GLY A 145 -5.86 11.99 0.21
CA GLY A 145 -6.68 12.64 1.25
C GLY A 145 -7.24 14.00 0.84
N ASN A 146 -6.45 14.84 0.16
CA ASN A 146 -6.92 16.12 -0.35
C ASN A 146 -8.05 15.99 -1.39
N MET A 147 -8.04 14.90 -2.16
CA MET A 147 -9.07 14.57 -3.14
C MET A 147 -10.33 14.05 -2.45
N VAL A 148 -10.17 13.26 -1.38
CA VAL A 148 -11.29 12.85 -0.51
C VAL A 148 -12.00 14.06 0.10
N ASP A 149 -11.26 15.03 0.63
CA ASP A 149 -11.84 16.25 1.19
C ASP A 149 -12.60 17.08 0.14
N THR A 150 -12.12 17.06 -1.10
CA THR A 150 -12.73 17.80 -2.22
C THR A 150 -13.95 17.07 -2.78
N TYR A 151 -13.92 15.74 -2.86
CA TYR A 151 -14.94 14.91 -3.49
C TYR A 151 -15.48 13.80 -2.56
N PRO A 152 -15.99 14.15 -1.35
CA PRO A 152 -16.39 13.16 -0.36
C PRO A 152 -17.56 12.28 -0.83
N ASP A 153 -18.46 12.82 -1.66
CA ASP A 153 -19.59 12.03 -2.17
C ASP A 153 -19.16 10.98 -3.20
N VAL A 154 -18.05 11.21 -3.91
CA VAL A 154 -17.47 10.19 -4.80
C VAL A 154 -16.79 9.10 -3.99
N LEU A 155 -16.08 9.45 -2.90
CA LEU A 155 -15.56 8.45 -1.97
C LEU A 155 -16.69 7.59 -1.36
N LYS A 156 -17.80 8.21 -0.91
CA LYS A 156 -18.97 7.46 -0.43
C LYS A 156 -19.50 6.52 -1.49
N ARG A 157 -19.52 6.93 -2.76
CA ARG A 157 -19.95 6.08 -3.87
C ARG A 157 -19.02 4.87 -4.05
N ILE A 158 -17.70 5.06 -4.01
CA ILE A 158 -16.72 3.96 -4.06
C ILE A 158 -17.02 2.94 -2.96
N PHE A 159 -17.21 3.42 -1.72
CA PHE A 159 -17.52 2.56 -0.57
C PHE A 159 -18.87 1.86 -0.70
N ASN A 160 -19.93 2.60 -1.03
CA ASN A 160 -21.29 2.08 -1.13
C ASN A 160 -21.48 1.09 -2.29
N GLU A 161 -20.62 1.13 -3.30
CA GLU A 161 -20.61 0.16 -4.39
C GLU A 161 -19.71 -1.05 -4.09
N GLY A 162 -19.15 -1.17 -2.88
CA GLY A 162 -18.40 -2.35 -2.40
C GLY A 162 -17.00 -2.50 -2.98
N HIS A 163 -16.40 -1.40 -3.45
CA HIS A 163 -14.99 -1.38 -3.83
C HIS A 163 -14.10 -1.25 -2.59
N ALA A 164 -12.89 -1.80 -2.64
CA ALA A 164 -11.91 -1.50 -1.60
C ALA A 164 -11.38 -0.07 -1.78
N ILE A 165 -11.07 0.56 -0.65
CA ILE A 165 -10.39 1.85 -0.60
C ILE A 165 -9.03 1.57 0.02
N GLY A 166 -7.97 2.11 -0.58
CA GLY A 166 -6.63 2.15 -0.04
C GLY A 166 -6.15 3.59 0.10
N ASN A 167 -5.06 3.78 0.84
CA ASN A 167 -4.49 5.10 1.08
C ASN A 167 -3.34 5.40 0.10
N HIS A 168 -3.34 6.58 -0.53
CA HIS A 168 -2.31 7.01 -1.49
C HIS A 168 -1.60 8.31 -1.08
N SER A 169 -1.36 8.51 0.22
CA SER A 169 -0.90 9.77 0.83
C SER A 169 -1.94 10.88 0.82
N TYR A 170 -1.59 12.05 1.34
CA TYR A 170 -2.53 13.16 1.45
C TYR A 170 -2.50 14.08 0.25
N ASN A 171 -1.32 14.49 -0.22
CA ASN A 171 -1.20 15.48 -1.30
C ASN A 171 -0.36 15.02 -2.50
N HIS A 172 0.18 13.80 -2.46
CA HIS A 172 0.98 13.21 -3.53
C HIS A 172 2.22 14.06 -3.93
N ARG A 173 2.78 14.84 -3.00
CA ARG A 173 4.00 15.64 -3.21
C ARG A 173 5.22 14.90 -2.70
N TYR A 174 5.98 14.31 -3.63
CA TYR A 174 7.15 13.48 -3.34
C TYR A 174 8.17 14.13 -2.39
N ASN A 175 8.45 15.42 -2.55
CA ASN A 175 9.42 16.14 -1.72
C ASN A 175 8.97 16.31 -0.25
N GLU A 176 7.67 16.38 -0.01
CA GLU A 176 7.08 16.45 1.34
C GLU A 176 6.90 15.05 1.91
N LEU A 177 6.39 14.13 1.08
CA LEU A 177 6.07 12.76 1.44
C LEU A 177 7.30 11.93 1.82
N TYR A 178 8.35 12.00 1.02
CA TYR A 178 9.58 11.20 1.20
C TYR A 178 10.70 11.97 1.90
N ALA A 179 10.35 13.05 2.63
CA ALA A 179 11.31 13.75 3.48
C ALA A 179 11.81 12.86 4.63
N SER A 180 10.95 11.98 5.16
CA SER A 180 11.29 10.96 6.16
C SER A 180 10.17 9.90 6.27
N PRO A 181 10.43 8.72 6.87
CA PRO A 181 9.37 7.74 7.18
C PRO A 181 8.24 8.33 8.04
N TRP A 182 8.57 9.26 8.93
CA TRP A 182 7.59 9.95 9.75
C TRP A 182 6.69 10.88 8.92
N SER A 183 7.27 11.67 8.01
CA SER A 183 6.52 12.52 7.08
C SER A 183 5.58 11.70 6.18
N PHE A 184 6.04 10.52 5.75
CA PHE A 184 5.21 9.58 5.03
C PHE A 184 4.01 9.13 5.88
N MET A 185 4.27 8.64 7.09
CA MET A 185 3.22 8.14 7.98
C MET A 185 2.24 9.24 8.41
N GLU A 186 2.69 10.49 8.64
CA GLU A 186 1.81 11.63 8.90
C GLU A 186 0.79 11.83 7.76
N GLN A 187 1.22 11.75 6.50
CA GLN A 187 0.31 11.86 5.37
C GLN A 187 -0.66 10.67 5.28
N ILE A 188 -0.20 9.46 5.57
CA ILE A 188 -1.08 8.28 5.63
C ILE A 188 -2.16 8.49 6.69
N ILE A 189 -1.79 8.88 7.90
CA ILE A 189 -2.75 9.12 9.00
C ILE A 189 -3.71 10.26 8.67
N GLN A 190 -3.22 11.33 8.03
CA GLN A 190 -4.06 12.44 7.60
C GLN A 190 -5.13 11.98 6.60
N THR A 191 -4.74 11.15 5.63
CA THR A 191 -5.66 10.57 4.65
C THR A 191 -6.62 9.57 5.27
N ASP A 192 -6.18 8.73 6.21
CA ASP A 192 -7.07 7.82 6.95
C ASP A 192 -8.16 8.59 7.69
N ASN A 193 -7.81 9.72 8.30
CA ASN A 193 -8.79 10.59 8.96
C ASN A 193 -9.76 11.21 7.95
N ALA A 194 -9.29 11.67 6.80
CA ALA A 194 -10.16 12.18 5.73
C ALA A 194 -11.15 11.11 5.24
N ILE A 195 -10.68 9.89 4.98
CA ILE A 195 -11.52 8.75 4.59
C ILE A 195 -12.54 8.44 5.69
N ARG A 196 -12.09 8.29 6.94
CA ARG A 196 -12.94 7.91 8.06
C ARG A 196 -13.99 8.97 8.39
N ASN A 197 -13.68 10.26 8.22
CA ASN A 197 -14.68 11.33 8.38
C ASN A 197 -15.82 11.22 7.36
N VAL A 198 -15.63 10.53 6.24
CA VAL A 198 -16.62 10.36 5.19
C VAL A 198 -17.41 9.05 5.33
N ILE A 199 -16.73 7.94 5.64
CA ILE A 199 -17.33 6.59 5.64
C ILE A 199 -17.31 5.87 7.00
N GLY A 200 -16.70 6.46 8.03
CA GLY A 200 -16.66 5.94 9.40
C GLY A 200 -15.65 4.82 9.67
N VAL A 201 -14.88 4.40 8.65
CA VAL A 201 -13.81 3.41 8.75
C VAL A 201 -12.59 3.85 7.93
N ARG A 202 -11.42 3.25 8.19
CA ARG A 202 -10.16 3.52 7.46
C ARG A 202 -9.56 2.24 6.86
N PRO A 203 -8.73 2.32 5.81
CA PRO A 203 -8.12 1.15 5.20
C PRO A 203 -6.88 0.64 5.97
N PHE A 204 -6.53 -0.62 5.76
CA PHE A 204 -5.23 -1.20 6.17
C PHE A 204 -4.20 -1.22 5.04
N ILE A 205 -4.64 -1.03 3.81
CA ILE A 205 -3.79 -1.10 2.63
C ILE A 205 -3.38 0.30 2.19
N ILE A 206 -2.13 0.44 1.80
CA ILE A 206 -1.57 1.64 1.22
C ILE A 206 -0.91 1.30 -0.10
N ARG A 207 -0.72 2.31 -0.95
CA ARG A 207 0.23 2.25 -2.05
C ARG A 207 1.06 3.51 -2.04
N ALA A 208 2.37 3.37 -2.11
CA ALA A 208 3.26 4.51 -2.10
C ALA A 208 3.18 5.27 -3.44
N PRO A 209 2.97 6.61 -3.45
CA PRO A 209 3.14 7.45 -4.64
C PRO A 209 4.45 7.16 -5.40
N GLY A 210 4.33 6.67 -6.63
CA GLY A 210 5.47 6.30 -7.48
C GLY A 210 5.98 4.87 -7.30
N GLY A 211 5.31 4.09 -6.44
CA GLY A 211 5.67 2.71 -6.09
C GLY A 211 6.68 2.65 -4.95
N ALA A 212 6.57 1.61 -4.11
CA ALA A 212 7.54 1.38 -3.04
C ALA A 212 8.91 0.99 -3.63
N SER A 213 8.89 0.23 -4.73
CA SER A 213 10.09 -0.08 -5.51
C SER A 213 10.78 1.20 -6.02
N GLY A 214 11.90 1.55 -5.38
CA GLY A 214 12.72 2.71 -5.72
C GLY A 214 12.52 3.94 -4.84
N MET A 215 11.45 3.99 -4.02
CA MET A 215 11.21 5.07 -3.05
C MET A 215 11.49 4.64 -1.61
N PHE A 216 11.15 3.40 -1.25
CA PHE A 216 11.28 2.93 0.13
C PHE A 216 12.69 2.43 0.45
N SER A 217 13.31 2.99 1.49
CA SER A 217 14.39 2.35 2.24
C SER A 217 13.83 1.48 3.39
N ALA A 218 14.67 0.66 4.02
CA ALA A 218 14.26 -0.29 5.07
C ALA A 218 13.49 0.34 6.24
N ASN A 219 13.75 1.62 6.56
CA ASN A 219 13.04 2.37 7.60
C ASN A 219 11.60 2.79 7.20
N TYR A 220 11.29 2.94 5.92
CA TYR A 220 9.90 3.14 5.47
C TYR A 220 9.10 1.85 5.62
N TRP A 221 9.67 0.72 5.19
CA TRP A 221 9.09 -0.61 5.39
C TRP A 221 8.82 -0.88 6.87
N ALA A 222 9.81 -0.69 7.73
CA ALA A 222 9.64 -0.87 9.18
C ALA A 222 8.52 0.03 9.75
N MET A 223 8.43 1.30 9.32
CA MET A 223 7.37 2.21 9.78
C MET A 223 5.98 1.74 9.34
N VAL A 224 5.84 1.25 8.10
CA VAL A 224 4.58 0.72 7.57
C VAL A 224 4.15 -0.53 8.36
N ASP A 225 5.07 -1.45 8.60
CA ASP A 225 4.81 -2.68 9.37
C ASP A 225 4.46 -2.38 10.84
N ASP A 226 5.25 -1.52 11.51
CA ASP A 226 5.05 -1.13 12.91
C ASP A 226 3.72 -0.39 13.14
N CYS A 227 3.18 0.23 12.08
CA CYS A 227 1.90 0.94 12.11
C CYS A 227 0.72 0.11 11.60
N GLY A 228 0.94 -1.16 11.25
CA GLY A 228 -0.13 -2.08 10.86
C GLY A 228 -0.72 -1.84 9.48
N TYR A 229 0.08 -1.35 8.54
CA TYR A 229 -0.35 -1.23 7.16
C TYR A 229 0.30 -2.31 6.29
N VAL A 230 -0.33 -2.58 5.15
CA VAL A 230 0.27 -3.37 4.08
C VAL A 230 0.42 -2.49 2.85
N GLU A 231 1.64 -2.38 2.35
CA GLU A 231 1.92 -1.75 1.06
C GLU A 231 1.67 -2.76 -0.06
N HIS A 232 1.03 -2.33 -1.16
CA HIS A 232 0.88 -3.12 -2.37
C HIS A 232 1.24 -2.32 -3.62
N ASP A 233 2.35 -2.68 -4.26
CA ASP A 233 2.73 -2.25 -5.61
C ASP A 233 1.82 -2.90 -6.70
N TRP A 234 2.33 -3.10 -7.92
CA TRP A 234 1.64 -3.74 -9.05
C TRP A 234 2.59 -4.62 -9.87
N ASN A 235 2.05 -5.57 -10.64
CA ASN A 235 2.81 -6.43 -11.57
C ASN A 235 2.34 -6.34 -13.03
N ALA A 236 1.31 -5.54 -13.31
CA ALA A 236 0.92 -5.12 -14.64
C ALA A 236 0.44 -3.67 -14.61
N LEU A 237 0.57 -2.95 -15.72
CA LEU A 237 0.16 -1.55 -15.79
C LEU A 237 -0.26 -1.14 -17.21
N THR A 238 -1.17 -0.18 -17.30
CA THR A 238 -1.65 0.36 -18.59
C THR A 238 -0.67 1.36 -19.21
N GLU A 239 0.27 1.89 -18.41
CA GLU A 239 1.14 3.02 -18.75
C GLU A 239 0.37 4.35 -18.97
N ASP A 240 -0.84 4.48 -18.42
CA ASP A 240 -1.73 5.66 -18.56
C ASP A 240 -1.23 6.95 -17.87
N ALA A 241 -0.21 6.84 -17.01
CA ALA A 241 0.53 7.96 -16.43
C ALA A 241 1.83 8.31 -17.16
N THR A 242 2.19 7.60 -18.24
CA THR A 242 3.42 7.90 -18.98
C THR A 242 3.30 9.12 -19.89
N PRO A 243 4.41 9.80 -20.24
CA PRO A 243 4.40 10.90 -21.20
C PRO A 243 3.86 10.52 -22.59
N SER A 244 3.86 9.22 -22.93
CA SER A 244 3.37 8.73 -24.22
C SER A 244 1.85 8.84 -24.37
N LYS A 245 1.10 8.94 -23.26
CA LYS A 245 -0.37 9.01 -23.21
C LYS A 245 -1.03 7.95 -24.10
N PRO A 246 -0.83 6.65 -23.80
CA PRO A 246 -1.33 5.58 -24.65
C PRO A 246 -2.86 5.65 -24.76
N ASN A 247 -3.36 5.42 -25.98
CA ASN A 247 -4.80 5.27 -26.21
C ASN A 247 -5.33 3.96 -25.62
N ALA A 248 -6.65 3.81 -25.57
CA ALA A 248 -7.33 2.67 -24.95
C ALA A 248 -6.78 1.30 -25.41
N SER A 249 -6.65 1.09 -26.72
CA SER A 249 -6.15 -0.18 -27.26
C SER A 249 -4.69 -0.42 -26.89
N THR A 250 -3.85 0.61 -26.88
CA THR A 250 -2.47 0.50 -26.41
C THR A 250 -2.40 0.16 -24.92
N GLN A 251 -3.27 0.74 -24.08
CA GLN A 251 -3.33 0.41 -22.65
C GLN A 251 -3.69 -1.05 -22.40
N VAL A 252 -4.70 -1.58 -23.10
CA VAL A 252 -5.05 -3.01 -23.02
C VAL A 252 -3.86 -3.87 -23.43
N ASN A 253 -3.22 -3.56 -24.57
CA ASN A 253 -2.06 -4.31 -25.06
C ASN A 253 -0.86 -4.25 -24.12
N ASN A 254 -0.63 -3.13 -23.43
CA ASN A 254 0.43 -3.00 -22.43
C ASN A 254 0.23 -3.98 -21.27
N VAL A 255 -1.00 -4.09 -20.75
CA VAL A 255 -1.33 -5.07 -19.71
C VAL A 255 -1.13 -6.50 -20.22
N LEU A 256 -1.69 -6.85 -21.38
CA LEU A 256 -1.53 -8.20 -21.94
C LEU A 256 -0.06 -8.56 -22.18
N ARG A 257 0.76 -7.58 -22.59
CA ARG A 257 2.20 -7.75 -22.74
C ARG A 257 2.91 -7.98 -21.40
N ASN A 258 2.52 -7.29 -20.33
CA ASN A 258 3.08 -7.55 -19.00
C ASN A 258 2.75 -8.96 -18.51
N LEU A 259 1.54 -9.45 -18.80
CA LEU A 259 1.10 -10.79 -18.41
C LEU A 259 1.76 -11.91 -19.22
N GLY A 260 2.09 -11.67 -20.49
CA GLY A 260 2.81 -12.61 -21.35
C GLY A 260 2.05 -13.92 -21.60
N GLU A 261 2.78 -14.96 -22.01
CA GLU A 261 2.20 -16.28 -22.36
C GLU A 261 1.88 -17.15 -21.14
N HIS A 262 2.43 -16.81 -19.97
CA HIS A 262 2.28 -17.56 -18.72
C HIS A 262 1.89 -16.61 -17.58
N PRO A 263 0.65 -16.12 -17.59
CA PRO A 263 0.25 -15.04 -16.72
C PRO A 263 0.15 -15.55 -15.26
N PRO A 264 0.54 -14.73 -14.26
CA PRO A 264 0.62 -15.16 -12.87
C PRO A 264 -0.77 -15.33 -12.26
N ARG A 265 -0.89 -16.15 -11.22
CA ARG A 265 -2.20 -16.39 -10.57
C ARG A 265 -2.77 -15.15 -9.86
N SER A 266 -1.91 -14.24 -9.41
CA SER A 266 -2.30 -12.98 -8.78
C SER A 266 -1.80 -11.82 -9.64
N VAL A 267 -2.73 -11.01 -10.15
CA VAL A 267 -2.40 -9.86 -11.00
C VAL A 267 -2.93 -8.59 -10.34
N ILE A 268 -2.05 -7.65 -10.03
CA ILE A 268 -2.44 -6.31 -9.56
C ILE A 268 -2.15 -5.33 -10.70
N ILE A 269 -3.20 -4.74 -11.26
CA ILE A 269 -3.10 -3.84 -12.42
C ILE A 269 -3.13 -2.39 -11.93
N LEU A 270 -2.07 -1.63 -12.21
CA LEU A 270 -2.02 -0.19 -11.98
C LEU A 270 -2.70 0.59 -13.11
N MET A 271 -3.64 1.46 -12.72
CA MET A 271 -4.33 2.47 -13.52
C MET A 271 -4.53 3.72 -12.67
N HIS A 272 -5.04 4.81 -13.25
CA HIS A 272 -5.37 6.05 -12.52
C HIS A 272 -6.83 6.48 -12.77
N SER A 273 -7.46 7.07 -11.76
CA SER A 273 -8.91 7.40 -11.78
C SER A 273 -9.25 8.89 -11.76
N MET A 274 -8.29 9.78 -12.03
CA MET A 274 -8.54 11.23 -12.04
C MET A 274 -7.99 11.96 -13.27
N GLY A 275 -8.49 13.18 -13.52
CA GLY A 275 -7.89 14.11 -14.46
C GLY A 275 -8.15 13.75 -15.92
N ASP A 276 -7.10 13.46 -16.69
CA ASP A 276 -7.18 13.24 -18.15
C ASP A 276 -7.31 11.77 -18.58
N LYS A 277 -7.58 10.86 -17.63
CA LYS A 277 -7.61 9.38 -17.81
C LYS A 277 -8.84 8.85 -18.57
N THR A 278 -9.28 9.60 -19.57
CA THR A 278 -10.38 9.24 -20.47
C THR A 278 -10.09 7.99 -21.32
N GLU A 279 -8.83 7.75 -21.67
CA GLU A 279 -8.44 6.53 -22.39
C GLU A 279 -8.48 5.29 -21.48
N THR A 280 -8.20 5.44 -20.18
CA THR A 280 -8.38 4.38 -19.18
C THR A 280 -9.86 3.99 -19.06
N VAL A 281 -10.77 4.97 -19.03
CA VAL A 281 -12.23 4.72 -19.07
C VAL A 281 -12.62 3.91 -20.31
N LYS A 282 -12.06 4.23 -21.48
CA LYS A 282 -12.36 3.51 -22.73
C LYS A 282 -11.76 2.10 -22.78
N ALA A 283 -10.58 1.90 -22.19
CA ALA A 283 -9.88 0.61 -22.16
C ALA A 283 -10.56 -0.41 -21.25
N LEU A 284 -11.17 0.07 -20.16
CA LEU A 284 -11.63 -0.77 -19.05
C LEU A 284 -12.59 -1.90 -19.44
N PRO A 285 -13.64 -1.70 -20.28
CA PRO A 285 -14.54 -2.79 -20.65
C PRO A 285 -13.83 -3.91 -21.43
N GLU A 286 -12.97 -3.54 -22.39
CA GLU A 286 -12.22 -4.51 -23.19
C GLU A 286 -11.22 -5.27 -22.33
N LEU A 287 -10.52 -4.57 -21.42
CA LEU A 287 -9.59 -5.20 -20.49
C LEU A 287 -10.30 -6.22 -19.57
N ILE A 288 -11.47 -5.86 -19.02
CA ILE A 288 -12.28 -6.75 -18.17
C ILE A 288 -12.69 -8.00 -18.96
N HIS A 289 -13.15 -7.86 -20.20
CA HIS A 289 -13.51 -8.99 -21.05
C HIS A 289 -12.32 -9.92 -21.31
N PHE A 290 -11.15 -9.39 -21.66
CA PHE A 290 -9.96 -10.22 -21.88
C PHE A 290 -9.55 -11.01 -20.64
N LEU A 291 -9.52 -10.36 -19.47
CA LEU A 291 -9.15 -11.03 -18.22
C LEU A 291 -10.16 -12.12 -17.84
N ARG A 292 -11.45 -11.87 -18.07
CA ARG A 292 -12.53 -12.86 -17.86
C ARG A 292 -12.38 -14.05 -18.81
N ASP A 293 -12.10 -13.80 -20.09
CA ASP A 293 -11.87 -14.84 -21.10
C ASP A 293 -10.62 -15.69 -20.80
N TRP A 294 -9.63 -15.10 -20.13
CA TRP A 294 -8.44 -15.80 -19.62
C TRP A 294 -8.69 -16.56 -18.30
N GLY A 295 -9.91 -16.52 -17.78
CA GLY A 295 -10.32 -17.28 -16.60
C GLY A 295 -9.99 -16.63 -15.26
N TYR A 296 -9.66 -15.33 -15.24
CA TYR A 296 -9.49 -14.60 -13.99
C TYR A 296 -10.83 -14.32 -13.30
N GLN A 297 -10.82 -14.45 -11.99
CA GLN A 297 -11.80 -13.84 -11.11
C GLN A 297 -11.36 -12.42 -10.75
N PHE A 298 -12.30 -11.55 -10.42
CA PHE A 298 -12.00 -10.18 -10.00
C PHE A 298 -12.12 -10.06 -8.48
N GLY A 299 -11.08 -9.53 -7.86
CA GLY A 299 -11.03 -9.28 -6.42
C GLY A 299 -10.72 -7.82 -6.10
N VAL A 300 -10.68 -7.53 -4.81
CA VAL A 300 -10.19 -6.27 -4.24
C VAL A 300 -8.92 -6.52 -3.45
N VAL A 301 -8.04 -5.53 -3.39
CA VAL A 301 -6.81 -5.65 -2.61
C VAL A 301 -7.18 -5.59 -1.13
N THR A 302 -6.53 -6.44 -0.34
CA THR A 302 -6.68 -6.56 1.11
C THR A 302 -5.32 -6.90 1.71
N PRO A 303 -5.15 -6.88 3.05
CA PRO A 303 -3.91 -7.33 3.68
C PRO A 303 -3.48 -8.77 3.32
N MET A 304 -4.41 -9.63 2.86
CA MET A 304 -4.13 -11.00 2.42
C MET A 304 -3.86 -11.13 0.91
N THR A 305 -3.91 -10.03 0.16
CA THR A 305 -3.61 -10.07 -1.27
C THR A 305 -2.13 -10.39 -1.45
N PRO A 306 -1.77 -11.44 -2.23
CA PRO A 306 -0.37 -11.78 -2.48
C PRO A 306 0.39 -10.60 -3.08
N GLN A 307 1.62 -10.39 -2.62
CA GLN A 307 2.48 -9.32 -3.12
C GLN A 307 2.85 -9.54 -4.59
N PRO A 308 3.04 -8.45 -5.37
CA PRO A 308 3.23 -8.54 -6.81
C PRO A 308 4.65 -8.93 -7.27
N TRP A 309 5.60 -9.13 -6.35
CA TRP A 309 7.02 -9.43 -6.64
C TRP A 309 7.43 -10.88 -6.43
#